data_AF-A0AAW7WKG5-F1
#
_entry.id   AF-A0AAW7WKG5-F1
#
_cell.length_a   1.000
_cell.length_b   1.000
_cell.length_c   1.000
_cell.angle_alpha   90.00
_cell.angle_beta   90.00
_cell.angle_gamma   90.00
#
_symmetry.space_group_name_H-M   'P 1'
#
loop_
_entity.id
_entity.type
_entity.pdbx_description
1 polymer ?
#
loop_
_entity_poly.entity_id
_entity_poly.type
_entity_poly.pdbx_seq_one_letter_code
_entity_poly.pdbx_strand_id
1 'polypeptide(L)'
;MKHIVCFHLFNDYSGSPKVLKTVLAGLLDRGYAVDLVSSRGGVLDELSHPNLTRRFTYRYRFSSNPAITLLRYATIQVYTFFAAFRYLFNKDVVFYINTILPVGAALAGWLTGKKVVYHYHENAFVKGRFYRFLAWAMQKMAAEIICVSAYQASFLKRKKHVRVVPNALPSEFTAQLHPDPASAFERKTVLMLSSLKEYKGTREFIQLAADLPQFKFVLVINDTQENIDKYLNSNILPPPAEIR
;
A
#
# COMPACT_ATOMS: atom_id res chain seq x y z
N MET A 1 -13.22 20.11 15.03
CA MET A 1 -12.18 19.08 14.80
C MET A 1 -12.22 18.68 13.34
N LYS A 2 -11.09 18.66 12.62
CA LYS A 2 -11.09 18.23 11.20
C LYS A 2 -11.20 16.69 11.18
N HIS A 3 -12.24 16.17 10.52
CA HIS A 3 -12.53 14.73 10.48
C HIS A 3 -12.10 14.14 9.14
N ILE A 4 -11.35 13.04 9.19
CA ILE A 4 -10.86 12.31 8.02
C ILE A 4 -11.47 10.91 8.01
N VAL A 5 -12.02 10.50 6.88
CA VAL A 5 -12.42 9.12 6.63
C VAL A 5 -11.43 8.51 5.67
N CYS A 6 -10.60 7.60 6.17
CA CYS A 6 -9.57 6.93 5.42
C CYS A 6 -10.09 5.62 4.84
N PHE A 7 -9.91 5.41 3.54
CA PHE A 7 -10.29 4.18 2.83
C PHE A 7 -9.06 3.50 2.25
N HIS A 8 -8.92 2.21 2.53
CA HIS A 8 -7.83 1.40 1.99
C HIS A 8 -8.29 -0.03 1.74
N LEU A 9 -8.03 -0.59 0.55
CA LEU A 9 -8.63 -1.88 0.14
C LEU A 9 -8.08 -3.09 0.91
N PHE A 10 -6.76 -3.24 0.96
CA PHE A 10 -6.13 -4.48 1.43
C PHE A 10 -5.00 -4.20 2.40
N ASN A 11 -5.32 -4.32 3.68
CA ASN A 11 -4.38 -4.23 4.78
C ASN A 11 -3.51 -5.49 4.85
N ASP A 12 -2.23 -5.33 4.51
CA ASP A 12 -1.17 -6.34 4.64
C ASP A 12 0.12 -5.69 5.18
N TYR A 13 1.24 -6.41 5.17
CA TYR A 13 2.54 -5.92 5.60
C TYR A 13 3.39 -5.29 4.48
N SER A 14 2.76 -4.92 3.35
CA SER A 14 3.44 -4.29 2.21
C SER A 14 3.74 -2.80 2.46
N GLY A 15 4.33 -2.14 1.46
CA GLY A 15 4.75 -0.75 1.58
C GLY A 15 3.61 0.26 1.73
N SER A 16 2.49 0.10 1.00
CA SER A 16 1.42 1.12 1.02
C SER A 16 0.68 1.20 2.37
N PRO A 17 0.34 0.07 3.04
CA PRO A 17 -0.27 0.13 4.37
C PRO A 17 0.70 0.65 5.44
N LYS A 18 2.00 0.33 5.33
CA LYS A 18 3.04 0.86 6.25
C LYS A 18 3.15 2.38 6.15
N VAL A 19 3.24 2.91 4.93
CA VAL A 19 3.25 4.37 4.71
C VAL A 19 1.94 4.99 5.23
N LEU A 20 0.80 4.37 4.93
CA LEU A 20 -0.48 4.86 5.42
C LEU A 20 -0.54 4.90 6.94
N LYS A 21 -0.04 3.87 7.64
CA LYS A 21 0.04 3.85 9.11
C LYS A 21 0.77 5.08 9.64
N THR A 22 1.94 5.42 9.07
CA THR A 22 2.72 6.62 9.44
C THR A 22 1.94 7.91 9.18
N VAL A 23 1.26 8.02 8.03
CA VAL A 23 0.43 9.18 7.71
C VAL A 23 -0.72 9.34 8.71
N LEU A 24 -1.43 8.25 9.02
CA LEU A 24 -2.55 8.29 9.95
C LEU A 24 -2.10 8.59 11.38
N ALA A 25 -1.00 8.03 11.85
CA ALA A 25 -0.41 8.36 13.15
C ALA A 25 -0.10 9.87 13.24
N GLY A 26 0.60 10.43 12.24
CA GLY A 26 0.90 11.86 12.23
C GLY A 26 -0.33 12.78 12.13
N LEU A 27 -1.44 12.32 11.54
CA LEU A 27 -2.72 13.05 11.55
C LEU A 27 -3.38 12.98 12.93
N LEU A 28 -3.39 11.79 13.55
CA LEU A 28 -3.96 11.54 14.87
C LEU A 28 -3.25 12.38 15.95
N ASP A 29 -1.92 12.43 15.93
CA ASP A 29 -1.08 13.21 16.85
C ASP A 29 -1.32 14.72 16.71
N ARG A 30 -1.73 15.17 15.52
CA ARG A 30 -2.11 16.57 15.23
C ARG A 30 -3.56 16.90 15.61
N GLY A 31 -4.26 15.99 16.29
CA GLY A 31 -5.63 16.21 16.77
C GLY A 31 -6.74 15.99 15.73
N TYR A 32 -6.45 15.32 14.60
CA TYR A 32 -7.49 14.96 13.64
C TYR A 32 -8.27 13.74 14.12
N ALA A 33 -9.60 13.77 14.00
CA ALA A 33 -10.40 12.55 14.12
C ALA A 33 -10.25 11.72 12.84
N VAL A 34 -10.07 10.41 12.99
CA VAL A 34 -9.93 9.49 11.87
C VAL A 34 -10.92 8.33 11.99
N ASP A 35 -11.74 8.12 10.96
CA ASP A 35 -12.45 6.86 10.73
C ASP A 35 -11.67 6.04 9.69
N LEU A 36 -11.28 4.81 10.03
CA LEU A 36 -10.52 3.93 9.16
C LEU A 36 -11.42 2.81 8.58
N VAL A 37 -11.46 2.71 7.25
CA VAL A 37 -12.19 1.71 6.49
C VAL A 37 -11.20 0.84 5.70
N SER A 38 -10.93 -0.38 6.18
CA SER A 38 -9.97 -1.28 5.53
C SER A 38 -10.20 -2.77 5.79
N SER A 39 -9.48 -3.65 5.12
CA SER A 39 -9.47 -5.07 5.50
C SER A 39 -8.69 -5.31 6.80
N ARG A 40 -8.80 -6.50 7.38
CA ARG A 40 -7.99 -6.95 8.53
C ARG A 40 -6.76 -7.75 8.08
N GLY A 41 -5.81 -7.95 8.98
CA GLY A 41 -4.68 -8.86 8.84
C GLY A 41 -3.34 -8.19 8.51
N GLY A 42 -3.20 -6.90 8.79
CA GLY A 42 -1.99 -6.15 8.44
C GLY A 42 -1.69 -4.99 9.38
N VAL A 43 -0.65 -4.21 9.06
CA VAL A 43 -0.06 -3.18 9.93
C VAL A 43 -1.03 -2.10 10.41
N LEU A 44 -2.13 -1.87 9.70
CA LEU A 44 -3.14 -0.89 10.12
C LEU A 44 -3.93 -1.36 11.35
N ASP A 45 -3.93 -2.66 11.67
CA ASP A 45 -4.58 -3.22 12.86
C ASP A 45 -3.86 -2.79 14.14
N GLU A 46 -2.57 -2.48 14.04
CA GLU A 46 -1.71 -2.05 15.14
C GLU A 46 -1.90 -0.57 15.52
N LEU A 47 -2.63 0.22 14.73
CA LEU A 47 -2.79 1.66 14.97
C LEU A 47 -3.75 1.92 16.16
N SER A 48 -3.27 2.32 17.32
CA SER A 48 -4.13 2.66 18.46
C SER A 48 -3.95 4.13 18.83
N HIS A 49 -5.05 4.88 18.91
CA HIS A 49 -5.03 6.29 19.30
C HIS A 49 -6.44 6.76 19.73
N PRO A 50 -6.59 7.64 20.73
CA PRO A 50 -7.92 8.14 21.17
C PRO A 50 -8.74 8.81 20.06
N ASN A 51 -8.07 9.53 19.15
CA ASN A 51 -8.71 10.18 17.99
C ASN A 51 -9.01 9.23 16.82
N LEU A 52 -8.69 7.93 16.93
CA LEU A 52 -9.12 6.93 15.97
C LEU A 52 -10.56 6.53 16.31
N THR A 53 -11.51 7.31 15.80
CA THR A 53 -12.90 7.29 16.25
C THR A 53 -13.64 6.02 15.86
N ARG A 54 -13.37 5.46 14.67
CA ARG A 54 -14.03 4.23 14.20
C ARG A 54 -13.13 3.39 13.31
N ARG A 55 -13.33 2.07 13.38
CA ARG A 55 -12.74 1.08 12.48
C ARG A 55 -13.84 0.27 11.80
N PHE A 56 -13.99 0.43 10.49
CA PHE A 56 -14.83 -0.41 9.65
C PHE A 56 -13.97 -1.44 8.95
N THR A 57 -14.22 -2.70 9.26
CA THR A 57 -13.37 -3.78 8.77
C THR A 57 -14.15 -4.80 7.96
N TYR A 58 -13.61 -5.19 6.81
CA TYR A 58 -14.13 -6.28 5.98
C TYR A 58 -13.06 -7.34 5.72
N ARG A 59 -13.47 -8.49 5.18
CA ARG A 59 -12.54 -9.53 4.72
C ARG A 59 -12.26 -9.32 3.23
N TYR A 60 -10.99 -9.19 2.87
CA TYR A 60 -10.55 -9.13 1.49
C TYR A 60 -9.20 -9.82 1.37
N ARG A 61 -9.03 -10.62 0.30
CA ARG A 61 -7.76 -11.25 -0.06
C ARG A 61 -7.75 -11.49 -1.56
N PHE A 62 -6.61 -11.22 -2.20
CA PHE A 62 -6.37 -11.61 -3.58
C PHE A 62 -6.48 -13.13 -3.75
N SER A 63 -6.98 -13.57 -4.90
CA SER A 63 -7.04 -14.96 -5.32
C SER A 63 -6.19 -15.17 -6.55
N SER A 64 -5.65 -16.38 -6.73
CA SER A 64 -5.02 -16.80 -7.99
C SER A 64 -5.98 -16.75 -9.17
N ASN A 65 -7.29 -16.86 -8.92
CA ASN A 65 -8.32 -16.71 -9.95
C ASN A 65 -8.69 -15.22 -10.13
N PRO A 66 -8.44 -14.63 -11.32
CA PRO A 66 -8.76 -13.22 -11.58
C PRO A 66 -10.25 -12.89 -11.46
N ALA A 67 -11.14 -13.80 -11.83
CA ALA A 67 -12.59 -13.60 -11.74
C ALA A 67 -13.06 -13.53 -10.28
N ILE A 68 -12.54 -14.41 -9.42
CA ILE A 68 -12.83 -14.37 -7.97
C ILE A 68 -12.28 -13.08 -7.36
N THR A 69 -11.07 -12.66 -7.74
CA THR A 69 -10.47 -11.40 -7.29
C THR A 69 -11.32 -10.20 -7.71
N LEU A 70 -11.81 -10.18 -8.95
CA LEU A 70 -12.66 -9.11 -9.47
C LEU A 70 -14.02 -9.07 -8.77
N LEU A 71 -14.64 -10.22 -8.54
CA LEU A 71 -15.91 -10.32 -7.80
C LEU A 71 -15.76 -9.80 -6.37
N ARG A 72 -14.75 -10.29 -5.63
CA ARG A 72 -14.45 -9.82 -4.27
C ARG A 72 -14.21 -8.31 -4.26
N TYR A 73 -13.44 -7.81 -5.23
CA TYR A 73 -13.17 -6.39 -5.37
C TYR A 73 -14.46 -5.60 -5.58
N ALA A 74 -15.31 -6.01 -6.52
CA ALA A 74 -16.58 -5.37 -6.83
C ALA A 74 -17.50 -5.33 -5.60
N THR A 75 -17.64 -6.43 -4.86
CA THR A 75 -18.42 -6.49 -3.61
C THR A 75 -17.93 -5.46 -2.60
N ILE A 76 -16.61 -5.34 -2.40
CA ILE A 76 -16.04 -4.34 -1.49
C ILE A 76 -16.22 -2.91 -2.01
N GLN A 77 -16.15 -2.67 -3.31
CA GLN A 77 -16.43 -1.34 -3.86
C GLN A 77 -17.89 -0.91 -3.63
N VAL A 78 -18.84 -1.82 -3.82
CA VAL A 78 -20.26 -1.57 -3.53
C VAL A 78 -20.48 -1.31 -2.03
N TYR A 79 -19.89 -2.15 -1.18
CA TYR A 79 -19.97 -1.98 0.28
C TYR A 79 -19.41 -0.64 0.73
N THR A 80 -18.19 -0.28 0.31
CA THR A 80 -17.54 0.98 0.70
C THR A 80 -18.24 2.21 0.13
N PHE A 81 -18.83 2.11 -1.07
CA PHE A 81 -19.68 3.14 -1.66
C PHE A 81 -20.89 3.44 -0.76
N PHE A 82 -21.66 2.42 -0.37
CA PHE A 82 -22.83 2.62 0.50
C PHE A 82 -22.45 3.02 1.92
N ALA A 83 -21.41 2.43 2.50
CA ALA A 83 -20.91 2.80 3.82
C ALA A 83 -20.48 4.27 3.90
N ALA A 84 -19.99 4.84 2.81
CA ALA A 84 -19.59 6.23 2.73
C ALA A 84 -20.78 7.23 2.81
N PHE A 85 -22.00 6.83 2.47
CA PHE A 85 -23.18 7.70 2.65
C PHE A 85 -23.50 8.00 4.11
N ARG A 86 -22.93 7.26 5.06
CA ARG A 86 -23.02 7.60 6.48
C ARG A 86 -22.52 9.02 6.77
N TYR A 87 -21.62 9.55 5.95
CA TYR A 87 -21.07 10.90 6.11
C TYR A 87 -21.77 11.95 5.27
N LEU A 88 -22.90 11.63 4.62
CA LEU A 88 -23.60 12.52 3.69
C LEU A 88 -23.84 13.92 4.30
N PHE A 89 -24.35 13.98 5.52
CA PHE A 89 -24.70 15.23 6.20
C PHE A 89 -23.52 15.89 6.95
N ASN A 90 -22.36 15.23 7.05
CA ASN A 90 -21.19 15.77 7.76
C ASN A 90 -20.38 16.69 6.84
N LYS A 91 -20.54 18.02 6.98
CA LYS A 91 -19.90 19.00 6.08
C LYS A 91 -18.37 19.05 6.20
N ASP A 92 -17.82 18.85 7.41
CA ASP A 92 -16.38 19.00 7.69
C ASP A 92 -15.59 17.67 7.63
N VAL A 93 -15.92 16.83 6.65
CA VAL A 93 -15.31 15.51 6.46
C VAL A 93 -14.52 15.46 5.15
N VAL A 94 -13.26 15.01 5.25
CA VAL A 94 -12.39 14.75 4.11
C VAL A 94 -12.31 13.24 3.88
N PHE A 95 -12.49 12.80 2.63
CA PHE A 95 -12.29 11.41 2.25
C PHE A 95 -10.84 11.24 1.80
N TYR A 96 -10.08 10.45 2.53
CA TYR A 96 -8.70 10.12 2.22
C TYR A 96 -8.64 8.72 1.61
N ILE A 97 -8.32 8.65 0.32
CA ILE A 97 -8.30 7.40 -0.43
C ILE A 97 -6.86 6.95 -0.59
N ASN A 98 -6.48 5.87 0.09
CA ASN A 98 -5.15 5.29 -0.04
C ASN A 98 -5.15 4.24 -1.15
N THR A 99 -4.20 4.37 -2.08
CA THR A 99 -4.11 3.62 -3.35
C THR A 99 -5.26 3.91 -4.32
N ILE A 100 -5.11 3.44 -5.56
CA ILE A 100 -6.07 3.69 -6.64
C ILE A 100 -7.37 2.86 -6.53
N LEU A 101 -7.35 1.78 -5.75
CA LEU A 101 -8.38 0.74 -5.75
C LEU A 101 -9.69 1.09 -5.01
N PRO A 102 -9.73 1.88 -3.92
CA PRO A 102 -10.99 2.22 -3.23
C PRO A 102 -11.85 3.25 -3.99
N VAL A 103 -12.17 2.96 -5.25
CA VAL A 103 -12.91 3.84 -6.18
C VAL A 103 -14.37 4.04 -5.75
N GLY A 104 -14.99 3.05 -5.10
CA GLY A 104 -16.36 3.15 -4.59
C GLY A 104 -16.50 4.26 -3.55
N ALA A 105 -15.63 4.26 -2.54
CA ALA A 105 -15.59 5.32 -1.55
C ALA A 105 -15.29 6.70 -2.17
N ALA A 106 -14.36 6.75 -3.12
CA ALA A 106 -14.04 7.99 -3.83
C ALA A 106 -15.23 8.55 -4.62
N LEU A 107 -15.97 7.68 -5.32
CA LEU A 107 -17.17 8.06 -6.06
C LEU A 107 -18.25 8.58 -5.12
N ALA A 108 -18.49 7.89 -3.99
CA ALA A 108 -19.45 8.36 -2.99
C ALA A 108 -19.05 9.73 -2.44
N GLY A 109 -17.77 9.94 -2.11
CA GLY A 109 -17.27 11.24 -1.65
C GLY A 109 -17.48 12.34 -2.69
N TRP A 110 -17.17 12.05 -3.96
CA TRP A 110 -17.36 12.99 -5.06
C TRP A 110 -18.83 13.34 -5.29
N LEU A 111 -19.73 12.35 -5.32
CA LEU A 111 -21.18 12.56 -5.47
C LEU A 111 -21.80 13.33 -4.31
N THR A 112 -21.27 13.16 -3.10
CA THR A 112 -21.77 13.83 -1.88
C THR A 112 -21.05 15.14 -1.58
N GLY A 113 -20.24 15.64 -2.52
CA GLY A 113 -19.55 16.93 -2.41
C GLY A 113 -18.43 16.97 -1.36
N LYS A 114 -17.94 15.82 -0.89
CA LYS A 114 -16.81 15.74 0.03
C LYS A 114 -15.50 16.04 -0.68
N LYS A 115 -14.55 16.61 0.06
CA LYS A 115 -13.17 16.73 -0.43
C LYS A 115 -12.54 15.34 -0.51
N VAL A 116 -12.30 14.85 -1.72
CA VAL A 116 -11.60 13.58 -1.96
C VAL A 116 -10.11 13.82 -2.16
N VAL A 117 -9.27 13.31 -1.26
CA VAL A 117 -7.81 13.36 -1.35
C VAL A 117 -7.32 11.95 -1.68
N TYR A 118 -6.58 11.79 -2.77
CA TYR A 118 -5.97 10.51 -3.14
C TYR A 118 -4.50 10.47 -2.75
N HIS A 119 -4.07 9.38 -2.12
CA HIS A 119 -2.67 9.04 -1.93
C HIS A 119 -2.28 7.93 -2.92
N TYR A 120 -1.59 8.34 -3.97
CA TYR A 120 -1.32 7.55 -5.16
C TYR A 120 0.05 6.87 -5.07
N HIS A 121 0.03 5.53 -5.04
CA HIS A 121 1.22 4.69 -4.92
C HIS A 121 1.51 3.86 -6.19
N GLU A 122 0.56 3.78 -7.12
CA GLU A 122 0.66 2.91 -8.28
C GLU A 122 1.41 3.55 -9.46
N ASN A 123 1.96 2.72 -10.34
CA ASN A 123 2.15 3.10 -11.74
C ASN A 123 1.07 2.42 -12.58
N ALA A 124 -0.09 3.07 -12.68
CA ALA A 124 -1.26 2.51 -13.36
C ALA A 124 -1.01 2.18 -14.85
N PHE A 125 -0.05 2.84 -15.49
CA PHE A 125 0.24 2.67 -16.91
C PHE A 125 0.97 1.36 -17.21
N VAL A 126 1.64 0.78 -16.22
CA VAL A 126 2.32 -0.52 -16.32
C VAL A 126 1.38 -1.69 -15.99
N LYS A 127 0.26 -1.43 -15.27
CA LYS A 127 -0.61 -2.48 -14.69
C LYS A 127 -1.84 -2.87 -15.53
N GLY A 128 -2.00 -2.33 -16.75
CA GLY A 128 -3.04 -2.75 -17.71
C GLY A 128 -4.25 -1.80 -17.85
N ARG A 129 -5.24 -2.20 -18.68
CA ARG A 129 -6.42 -1.35 -19.03
C ARG A 129 -7.26 -0.95 -17.81
N PHE A 130 -7.46 -1.88 -16.88
CA PHE A 130 -8.24 -1.65 -15.66
C PHE A 130 -7.62 -0.56 -14.78
N TYR A 131 -6.31 -0.64 -14.50
CA TYR A 131 -5.61 0.38 -13.72
C TYR A 131 -5.60 1.74 -14.43
N ARG A 132 -5.46 1.78 -15.76
CA ARG A 132 -5.57 3.04 -16.53
C ARG A 132 -6.96 3.68 -16.39
N PHE A 133 -8.02 2.89 -16.40
CA PHE A 133 -9.38 3.38 -16.14
C PHE A 133 -9.51 3.94 -14.72
N LEU A 134 -9.02 3.22 -13.70
CA LEU A 134 -9.02 3.70 -12.31
C LEU A 134 -8.23 5.01 -12.16
N ALA A 135 -7.09 5.15 -12.84
CA ALA A 135 -6.30 6.38 -12.82
C ALA A 135 -7.00 7.55 -13.49
N TRP A 136 -7.76 7.30 -14.55
CA TRP A 136 -8.61 8.32 -15.15
C TRP A 136 -9.73 8.74 -14.19
N ALA A 137 -10.43 7.78 -13.57
CA ALA A 137 -11.51 8.05 -12.62
C ALA A 137 -11.00 8.84 -11.40
N MET A 138 -9.88 8.40 -10.82
CA MET A 138 -9.19 9.12 -9.73
C MET A 138 -8.93 10.58 -10.10
N GLN A 139 -8.37 10.86 -11.28
CA GLN A 139 -8.05 12.22 -11.71
C GLN A 139 -9.28 13.11 -11.86
N LYS A 140 -10.46 12.53 -12.14
CA LYS A 140 -11.73 13.25 -12.23
C LYS A 140 -12.35 13.51 -10.86
N MET A 141 -12.30 12.54 -9.96
CA MET A 141 -12.96 12.61 -8.65
C MET A 141 -12.13 13.33 -7.57
N ALA A 142 -10.79 13.29 -7.67
CA ALA A 142 -9.92 13.85 -6.65
C ALA A 142 -9.98 15.39 -6.60
N ALA A 143 -10.09 15.96 -5.41
CA ALA A 143 -9.81 17.36 -5.16
C ALA A 143 -8.30 17.61 -5.13
N GLU A 144 -7.54 16.74 -4.46
CA GLU A 144 -6.07 16.76 -4.39
C GLU A 144 -5.52 15.35 -4.61
N ILE A 145 -4.37 15.25 -5.29
CA ILE A 145 -3.66 13.98 -5.50
C ILE A 145 -2.25 14.13 -4.91
N ILE A 146 -1.92 13.25 -3.98
CA ILE A 146 -0.59 13.14 -3.37
C ILE A 146 0.11 11.96 -4.05
N CYS A 147 1.19 12.22 -4.76
CA CYS A 147 2.05 11.20 -5.37
C CYS A 147 3.29 10.98 -4.51
N VAL A 148 3.72 9.73 -4.34
CA VAL A 148 4.92 9.43 -3.52
C VAL A 148 6.25 9.67 -4.24
N SER A 149 6.22 10.08 -5.51
CA SER A 149 7.40 10.41 -6.29
C SER A 149 7.08 11.29 -7.50
N ALA A 150 8.08 12.04 -7.99
CA ALA A 150 7.99 12.76 -9.26
C ALA A 150 7.79 11.79 -10.44
N TYR A 151 8.38 10.60 -10.38
CA TYR A 151 8.21 9.56 -11.39
C TYR A 151 6.74 9.18 -11.55
N GLN A 152 6.03 8.84 -10.47
CA GLN A 152 4.59 8.52 -10.54
C GLN A 152 3.74 9.71 -11.00
N ALA A 153 4.06 10.92 -10.54
CA ALA A 153 3.34 12.13 -10.94
C ALA A 153 3.51 12.44 -12.44
N SER A 154 4.63 12.04 -13.05
CA SER A 154 4.90 12.27 -14.47
C SER A 154 3.86 11.58 -15.36
N PHE A 155 3.37 10.41 -14.96
CA PHE A 155 2.36 9.63 -15.69
C PHE A 155 0.94 10.21 -15.61
N LEU A 156 0.64 11.07 -14.65
CA LEU A 156 -0.69 11.68 -14.56
C LEU A 156 -0.86 12.77 -15.62
N LYS A 157 -2.01 12.76 -16.31
CA LYS A 157 -2.38 13.82 -17.27
C LYS A 157 -2.68 15.14 -16.54
N ARG A 158 -3.33 15.05 -15.38
CA ARG A 158 -3.61 16.19 -14.51
C ARG A 158 -2.33 16.65 -13.82
N LYS A 159 -2.07 17.97 -13.85
CA LYS A 159 -0.98 18.61 -13.11
C LYS A 159 -1.46 19.55 -11.98
N LYS A 160 -2.67 20.09 -12.10
CA LYS A 160 -3.29 20.95 -11.08
C LYS A 160 -3.68 20.16 -9.83
N HIS A 161 -3.39 20.69 -8.64
CA HIS A 161 -3.66 20.02 -7.34
C HIS A 161 -3.06 18.61 -7.28
N VAL A 162 -1.84 18.48 -7.83
CA VAL A 162 -1.00 17.29 -7.69
C VAL A 162 0.22 17.72 -6.90
N ARG A 163 0.50 17.00 -5.81
CA ARG A 163 1.64 17.26 -4.93
C ARG A 163 2.50 16.02 -4.85
N VAL A 164 3.82 16.21 -4.87
CA VAL A 164 4.76 15.12 -4.63
C VAL A 164 5.17 15.17 -3.17
N VAL A 165 4.88 14.11 -2.43
CA VAL A 165 5.27 13.94 -1.03
C VAL A 165 5.95 12.58 -0.92
N PRO A 166 7.29 12.52 -0.87
CA PRO A 166 8.01 11.26 -0.71
C PRO A 166 7.62 10.52 0.56
N ASN A 167 7.71 9.19 0.52
CA ASN A 167 7.57 8.38 1.73
C ASN A 167 8.69 8.73 2.71
N ALA A 168 8.33 8.83 3.99
CA ALA A 168 9.28 9.03 5.07
C ALA A 168 9.33 7.78 5.97
N LEU A 169 10.47 7.58 6.62
CA LEU A 169 10.62 6.61 7.69
C LEU A 169 10.17 7.24 9.02
N PRO A 170 9.57 6.46 9.94
CA PRO A 170 9.25 6.95 11.28
C PRO A 170 10.50 7.42 12.02
N SER A 171 10.38 8.48 12.81
CA SER A 171 11.45 9.03 13.64
C SER A 171 12.05 7.99 14.57
N GLU A 172 11.20 7.19 15.19
CA GLU A 172 11.57 6.15 16.15
C GLU A 172 12.42 5.07 15.48
N PHE A 173 12.09 4.74 14.22
CA PHE A 173 12.87 3.79 13.43
C PHE A 173 14.25 4.37 13.10
N THR A 174 14.32 5.61 12.63
CA THR A 174 15.59 6.25 12.29
C THR A 174 16.49 6.48 13.49
N ALA A 175 15.91 6.72 14.67
CA ALA A 175 16.65 6.91 15.92
C ALA A 175 17.35 5.64 16.42
N GLN A 176 16.88 4.46 16.01
CA GLN A 176 17.49 3.17 16.35
C GLN A 176 18.62 2.74 15.39
N LEU A 177 18.90 3.54 14.34
CA LEU A 177 19.91 3.19 13.35
C LEU A 177 21.32 3.42 13.91
N HIS A 178 22.09 2.34 14.00
CA HIS A 178 23.52 2.35 14.32
C HIS A 178 24.31 1.80 13.12
N PRO A 179 24.56 2.60 12.08
CA PRO A 179 25.26 2.13 10.89
C PRO A 179 26.72 1.80 11.23
N ASP A 180 27.13 0.57 10.92
CA ASP A 180 28.52 0.11 10.99
C ASP A 180 28.93 -0.44 9.61
N PRO A 181 29.47 0.42 8.73
CA PRO A 181 29.86 0.04 7.38
C PRO A 181 30.98 -1.03 7.35
N ALA A 182 31.91 -1.00 8.31
CA ALA A 182 33.02 -1.93 8.36
C ALA A 182 32.52 -3.35 8.69
N SER A 183 31.75 -3.49 9.76
CA SER A 183 31.15 -4.78 10.09
C SER A 183 30.14 -5.25 9.03
N ALA A 184 29.45 -4.32 8.35
CA ALA A 184 28.56 -4.67 7.24
C ALA A 184 29.32 -5.23 6.04
N PHE A 185 30.47 -4.64 5.70
CA PHE A 185 31.34 -5.12 4.63
C PHE A 185 31.90 -6.51 4.94
N GLU A 186 32.40 -6.74 6.16
CA GLU A 186 32.94 -8.03 6.59
C GLU A 186 31.90 -9.14 6.60
N ARG A 187 30.64 -8.84 6.98
CA ARG A 187 29.54 -9.83 6.95
C ARG A 187 29.20 -10.30 5.54
N LYS A 188 29.47 -9.50 4.50
CA LYS A 188 29.15 -9.81 3.08
C LYS A 188 27.71 -10.30 2.89
N THR A 189 26.77 -9.76 3.66
CA THR A 189 25.36 -10.14 3.59
C THR A 189 24.61 -9.26 2.60
N VAL A 190 23.99 -9.87 1.60
CA VAL A 190 23.07 -9.21 0.66
C VAL A 190 21.65 -9.52 1.09
N LEU A 191 20.89 -8.51 1.49
CA LEU A 191 19.51 -8.66 1.96
C LEU A 191 18.52 -8.11 0.92
N MET A 192 17.51 -8.91 0.59
CA MET A 192 16.35 -8.45 -0.19
C MET A 192 15.07 -8.66 0.62
N LEU A 193 14.30 -7.58 0.76
CA LEU A 193 12.94 -7.61 1.31
C LEU A 193 11.95 -7.46 0.15
N SER A 194 11.10 -8.46 -0.09
CA SER A 194 10.23 -8.44 -1.27
C SER A 194 8.88 -9.13 -1.03
N SER A 195 7.97 -8.94 -1.99
CA SER A 195 6.78 -9.79 -2.17
C SER A 195 7.07 -10.84 -3.23
N LEU A 196 6.38 -11.98 -3.22
CA LEU A 196 6.52 -13.00 -4.25
C LEU A 196 5.87 -12.55 -5.58
N LYS A 197 6.60 -11.73 -6.34
CA LYS A 197 6.20 -11.18 -7.64
C LYS A 197 7.41 -11.15 -8.57
N GLU A 198 7.26 -11.67 -9.78
CA GLU A 198 8.37 -11.78 -10.75
C GLU A 198 9.05 -10.45 -11.04
N TYR A 199 8.27 -9.38 -11.27
CA TYR A 199 8.83 -8.05 -11.58
C TYR A 199 9.68 -7.44 -10.45
N LYS A 200 9.72 -8.05 -9.27
CA LYS A 200 10.56 -7.61 -8.15
C LYS A 200 12.01 -8.09 -8.26
N GLY A 201 12.32 -8.97 -9.21
CA GLY A 201 13.68 -9.47 -9.40
C GLY A 201 14.04 -10.67 -8.50
N THR A 202 13.03 -11.39 -7.99
CA THR A 202 13.27 -12.50 -7.04
C THR A 202 14.10 -13.62 -7.68
N ARG A 203 13.86 -13.92 -8.97
CA ARG A 203 14.62 -14.94 -9.69
C ARG A 203 16.08 -14.53 -9.87
N GLU A 204 16.31 -13.29 -10.26
CA GLU A 204 17.62 -12.69 -10.46
C GLU A 204 18.40 -12.68 -9.15
N PHE A 205 17.75 -12.38 -8.02
CA PHE A 205 18.38 -12.44 -6.70
C PHE A 205 18.84 -13.85 -6.32
N ILE A 206 18.02 -14.86 -6.60
CA ILE A 206 18.38 -16.26 -6.33
C ILE A 206 19.50 -16.74 -7.27
N GLN A 207 19.46 -16.34 -8.55
CA GLN A 207 20.54 -16.63 -9.49
C GLN A 207 21.87 -16.03 -9.02
N LEU A 208 21.87 -14.76 -8.59
CA LEU A 208 23.04 -14.11 -8.01
C LEU A 208 23.55 -14.83 -6.76
N ALA A 209 22.66 -15.37 -5.93
CA ALA A 209 23.05 -16.16 -4.77
C ALA A 209 23.79 -17.44 -5.14
N ALA A 210 23.43 -18.06 -6.27
CA ALA A 210 24.13 -19.23 -6.81
C ALA A 210 25.49 -18.86 -7.42
N ASP A 211 25.54 -17.77 -8.16
CA ASP A 211 26.73 -17.33 -8.91
C ASP A 211 27.79 -16.67 -8.00
N LEU A 212 27.40 -16.17 -6.82
CA LEU A 212 28.25 -15.43 -5.90
C LEU A 212 28.27 -16.06 -4.49
N PRO A 213 28.78 -17.29 -4.34
CA PRO A 213 28.76 -18.03 -3.06
C PRO A 213 29.62 -17.40 -1.96
N GLN A 214 30.49 -16.44 -2.30
CA GLN A 214 31.29 -15.66 -1.35
C GLN A 214 30.48 -14.62 -0.55
N PHE A 215 29.20 -14.41 -0.88
CA PHE A 215 28.28 -13.54 -0.14
C PHE A 215 27.14 -14.35 0.48
N LYS A 216 26.65 -13.90 1.64
CA LYS A 216 25.44 -14.46 2.25
C LYS A 216 24.20 -13.76 1.70
N PHE A 217 23.46 -14.41 0.82
CA PHE A 217 22.17 -13.89 0.34
C PHE A 217 21.03 -14.26 1.29
N VAL A 218 20.29 -13.27 1.75
CA VAL A 218 19.10 -13.42 2.60
C VAL A 218 17.90 -12.82 1.88
N LEU A 219 16.87 -13.63 1.67
CA LEU A 219 15.65 -13.22 0.99
C LEU A 219 14.48 -13.33 1.98
N VAL A 220 13.84 -12.19 2.28
CA VAL A 220 12.67 -12.13 3.14
C VAL A 220 11.44 -11.84 2.29
N ILE A 221 10.46 -12.75 2.29
CA ILE A 221 9.30 -12.70 1.40
C ILE A 221 8.01 -12.54 2.20
N ASN A 222 7.24 -11.50 1.89
CA ASN A 222 5.89 -11.34 2.42
C ASN A 222 4.88 -12.19 1.61
N ASP A 223 4.88 -13.51 1.82
CA ASP A 223 3.92 -14.48 1.27
C ASP A 223 3.82 -15.73 2.18
N THR A 224 2.98 -16.72 1.83
CA THR A 224 2.88 -17.97 2.59
C THR A 224 3.98 -18.95 2.20
N GLN A 225 4.45 -19.77 3.15
CA GLN A 225 5.46 -20.80 2.89
C GLN A 225 5.08 -21.71 1.71
N GLU A 226 3.83 -22.14 1.63
CA GLU A 226 3.29 -22.94 0.51
C GLU A 226 3.52 -22.28 -0.86
N ASN A 227 3.35 -20.95 -0.96
CA ASN A 227 3.54 -20.24 -2.22
C ASN A 227 5.03 -20.08 -2.54
N ILE A 228 5.86 -19.89 -1.51
CA ILE A 228 7.32 -19.82 -1.64
C ILE A 228 7.86 -21.15 -2.16
N ASP A 229 7.49 -22.27 -1.52
CA ASP A 229 7.93 -23.62 -1.92
C ASP A 229 7.51 -23.93 -3.36
N LYS A 230 6.26 -23.61 -3.71
CA LYS A 230 5.76 -23.77 -5.07
C LYS A 230 6.57 -22.96 -6.09
N TYR A 231 6.94 -21.72 -5.75
CA TYR A 231 7.74 -20.88 -6.63
C TYR A 231 9.16 -21.42 -6.82
N LEU A 232 9.82 -21.88 -5.75
CA LEU A 232 11.17 -22.45 -5.81
C LEU A 232 11.19 -23.73 -6.66
N ASN A 233 10.24 -24.63 -6.42
CA ASN A 233 10.11 -25.89 -7.16
C ASN A 233 9.85 -25.66 -8.65
N SER A 234 9.08 -24.63 -9.00
CA SER A 234 8.74 -24.32 -10.40
C SER A 234 9.91 -23.70 -11.18
N ASN A 235 10.91 -23.12 -10.51
CA ASN A 235 12.00 -22.40 -11.16
C ASN A 235 13.36 -23.13 -11.11
N ILE A 236 13.45 -24.31 -10.47
CA ILE A 236 14.68 -25.12 -10.34
C ILE A 236 15.87 -24.24 -9.89
N LEU A 237 15.63 -23.40 -8.90
CA LEU A 237 16.65 -22.48 -8.38
C LEU A 237 17.28 -23.09 -7.12
N PRO A 238 18.62 -23.10 -6.97
CA PRO A 238 19.22 -23.45 -5.70
C PRO A 238 18.75 -22.43 -4.66
N PRO A 239 18.23 -22.87 -3.50
CA PRO A 239 17.75 -21.93 -2.51
C PRO A 239 18.91 -21.04 -2.04
N PRO A 240 18.71 -19.72 -1.87
CA PRO A 240 19.69 -18.88 -1.22
C PRO A 240 19.92 -19.39 0.21
N ALA A 241 21.04 -18.97 0.82
CA ALA A 241 21.45 -19.43 2.14
C ALA A 241 20.36 -19.29 3.22
N GLU A 242 19.41 -18.37 3.04
CA GLU A 242 18.28 -18.20 3.94
C GLU A 242 17.05 -17.57 3.22
N ILE A 243 15.90 -18.25 3.25
CA ILE A 243 14.59 -17.68 2.88
C ILE A 243 13.73 -17.61 4.14
N ARG A 244 13.20 -16.42 4.44
CA ARG A 244 12.29 -16.17 5.58
C ARG A 244 10.99 -15.52 5.14
#